data_AF-A0A179EX68-F1
#
_entry.id   AF-A0A179EX68-F1
#
_cell.length_a   1.000
_cell.length_b   1.000
_cell.length_c   1.000
_cell.angle_alpha   90.00
_cell.angle_beta   90.00
_cell.angle_gamma   90.00
#
_symmetry.space_group_name_H-M   'P 1'
#
loop_
_entity.id
_entity.type
_entity.pdbx_description
1 polymer ?
#
loop_
_entity_poly.entity_id
_entity_poly.type
_entity_poly.pdbx_seq_one_letter_code
_entity_poly.pdbx_strand_id
1 'polypeptide(L)'
;MTVIRQALMLGAAYWHAATSLVIEERTFHTSTPCLTSTHTTTIPWTGTTTTCTTVTPCSGPVTVIVETPLVAATCASTTSSRPTATPTLTPGGPCPIKAECGAAGLNIDYYANSFGGYERSKPSSYYLTEGLSPLRSSLTNVTFFPWNFGEYPPNLPQVNPNPSIGFPYWAGWTRETNGGIVVDANNFTLVYSGFYRAPATGTYQLCASADNENDIFFGQGNAFSCLDGKPISKAQPLLKAPFGHSMDIKCTNVEMIQDQFYPVRNVMGNWAAPSAFNFTIQQPGVDFANRKNAFAGEVYPLDCGLY
;
A
#
# COMPACT_ATOMS: atom_id res chain seq x y z
N MET A 1 -62.47 -15.15 17.60
CA MET A 1 -62.24 -14.93 19.04
C MET A 1 -60.74 -14.93 19.27
N THR A 2 -60.17 -13.74 19.36
CA THR A 2 -58.72 -13.50 19.39
C THR A 2 -58.30 -13.35 20.84
N VAL A 3 -57.48 -14.28 21.34
CA VAL A 3 -57.00 -14.28 22.73
C VAL A 3 -55.64 -13.56 22.78
N ILE A 4 -55.67 -12.34 23.30
CA ILE A 4 -54.50 -11.52 23.65
C ILE A 4 -53.98 -12.03 25.00
N ARG A 5 -52.70 -12.38 25.09
CA ARG A 5 -51.99 -12.59 26.37
C ARG A 5 -51.11 -11.39 26.67
N GLN A 6 -51.48 -10.64 27.70
CA GLN A 6 -50.63 -9.74 28.49
C GLN A 6 -50.08 -10.49 29.71
N ALA A 7 -48.82 -10.20 30.07
CA ALA A 7 -48.18 -10.26 31.39
C ALA A 7 -46.66 -10.13 31.17
N LEU A 8 -45.79 -9.50 31.95
CA LEU A 8 -45.82 -8.66 33.17
C LEU A 8 -44.40 -8.04 33.21
N MET A 9 -44.22 -6.72 33.20
CA MET A 9 -43.79 -5.88 34.35
C MET A 9 -42.80 -6.51 35.35
N LEU A 10 -41.53 -6.08 35.27
CA LEU A 10 -40.55 -5.86 36.35
C LEU A 10 -39.72 -4.66 35.86
N GLY A 11 -39.59 -3.50 36.50
CA GLY A 11 -39.73 -3.15 37.92
C GLY A 11 -38.35 -2.85 38.49
N ALA A 12 -37.77 -1.68 38.20
CA ALA A 12 -36.61 -1.16 38.92
C ALA A 12 -36.73 0.36 39.07
N ALA A 13 -36.87 0.79 40.32
CA ALA A 13 -37.10 2.17 40.74
C ALA A 13 -35.79 2.86 41.14
N TYR A 14 -35.71 4.13 40.75
CA TYR A 14 -35.08 5.30 41.37
C TYR A 14 -34.09 5.13 42.53
N TRP A 15 -32.91 5.73 42.35
CA TRP A 15 -32.23 6.54 43.37
C TRP A 15 -31.63 7.80 42.70
N HIS A 16 -32.25 8.96 42.93
CA HIS A 16 -31.64 10.27 42.67
C HIS A 16 -30.98 10.73 43.97
N ALA A 17 -29.65 10.82 43.96
CA ALA A 17 -28.91 11.56 44.98
C ALA A 17 -28.57 12.94 44.40
N ALA A 18 -29.27 13.97 44.91
CA ALA A 18 -28.92 15.37 44.67
C ALA A 18 -27.63 15.69 45.43
N THR A 19 -26.55 15.93 44.71
CA THR A 19 -25.30 16.45 45.28
C THR A 19 -25.28 17.97 45.11
N SER A 20 -25.18 18.65 46.25
CA SER A 20 -25.05 20.10 46.39
C SER A 20 -23.75 20.58 45.72
N LEU A 21 -23.88 21.48 44.74
CA LEU A 21 -22.76 22.15 44.10
C LEU A 21 -22.36 23.37 44.93
N VAL A 22 -21.28 23.26 45.71
CA VAL A 22 -20.62 24.41 46.33
C VAL A 22 -19.70 25.04 45.27
N ILE A 23 -19.99 26.27 44.88
CA ILE A 23 -19.12 27.08 44.05
C ILE A 23 -18.09 27.73 44.99
N GLU A 24 -16.87 27.19 45.00
CA GLU A 24 -15.71 27.81 45.64
C GLU A 24 -14.98 28.63 44.57
N GLU A 25 -15.02 29.95 44.70
CA GLU A 25 -14.28 30.90 43.85
C GLU A 25 -12.78 30.76 44.16
N ARG A 26 -12.07 30.00 43.34
CA ARG A 26 -10.59 29.93 43.36
C ARG A 26 -10.03 30.70 42.19
N THR A 27 -9.48 31.88 42.48
CA THR A 27 -8.68 32.68 41.55
C THR A 27 -7.36 31.96 41.28
N PHE A 28 -7.27 31.25 40.15
CA PHE A 28 -6.01 30.74 39.63
C PHE A 28 -5.48 31.68 38.55
N HIS A 29 -4.32 32.31 38.82
CA HIS A 29 -3.53 32.96 37.78
C HIS A 29 -2.87 31.89 36.91
N THR A 30 -3.53 31.49 35.83
CA THR A 30 -2.92 30.71 34.75
C THR A 30 -2.07 31.61 33.88
N SER A 31 -0.74 31.58 34.04
CA SER A 31 0.17 32.06 32.99
C SER A 31 0.33 30.97 31.94
N THR A 32 -0.56 30.97 30.95
CA THR A 32 -0.46 30.10 29.78
C THR A 32 0.74 30.56 28.95
N PRO A 33 1.77 29.73 28.71
CA PRO A 33 2.83 30.08 27.76
C PRO A 33 2.21 30.24 26.37
N CYS A 34 2.37 31.43 25.80
CA CYS A 34 1.87 31.78 24.48
C CYS A 34 2.69 31.01 23.43
N LEU A 35 2.21 29.85 22.98
CA LEU A 35 2.78 29.13 21.85
C LEU A 35 2.44 29.90 20.57
N THR A 36 3.40 30.67 20.05
CA THR A 36 3.25 31.36 18.77
C THR A 36 3.44 30.37 17.62
N SER A 37 2.35 29.79 17.14
CA SER A 37 2.32 29.07 15.85
C SER A 37 2.32 30.06 14.69
N THR A 38 3.25 29.91 13.75
CA THR A 38 3.33 30.73 12.53
C THR A 38 2.86 29.87 11.35
N HIS A 39 1.88 30.36 10.58
CA HIS A 39 1.39 29.69 9.37
C HIS A 39 1.76 30.53 8.15
N THR A 40 2.41 29.91 7.16
CA THR A 40 2.76 30.59 5.90
C THR A 40 1.89 30.06 4.77
N THR A 41 1.21 30.96 4.07
CA THR A 41 0.38 30.64 2.90
C THR A 41 0.96 31.35 1.68
N THR A 42 1.29 30.61 0.64
CA THR A 42 1.73 31.19 -0.64
C THR A 42 0.55 31.27 -1.59
N ILE A 43 0.29 32.46 -2.14
CA ILE A 43 -0.79 32.69 -3.10
C ILE A 43 -0.17 33.12 -4.43
N PRO A 44 -0.56 32.50 -5.57
CA PRO A 44 -0.10 32.94 -6.88
C PRO A 44 -0.65 34.35 -7.20
N TRP A 45 0.23 35.28 -7.58
CA TRP A 45 -0.14 36.67 -7.91
C TRP A 45 0.27 37.01 -9.35
N THR A 46 -0.55 37.82 -10.03
CA THR A 46 -0.35 38.29 -11.41
C THR A 46 0.45 39.59 -11.52
N GLY A 47 1.12 40.02 -10.45
CA GLY A 47 2.00 41.20 -10.47
C GLY A 47 3.40 40.92 -11.05
N THR A 48 4.19 41.98 -11.26
CA THR A 48 5.57 41.91 -11.81
C THR A 48 6.68 42.03 -10.76
N THR A 49 6.31 42.24 -9.49
CA THR A 49 7.24 42.44 -8.38
C THR A 49 6.86 41.51 -7.25
N THR A 50 7.82 40.91 -6.56
CA THR A 50 7.54 40.17 -5.32
C THR A 50 7.15 41.16 -4.23
N THR A 51 6.00 40.96 -3.60
CA THR A 51 5.58 41.76 -2.44
C THR A 51 5.40 40.83 -1.25
N CYS A 52 5.96 41.26 -0.11
CA CYS A 52 5.81 40.58 1.16
C CYS A 52 5.10 41.54 2.11
N THR A 53 3.94 41.15 2.63
CA THR A 53 3.22 41.93 3.62
C THR A 53 3.18 41.15 4.93
N THR A 54 3.97 41.59 5.90
CA THR A 54 3.93 41.06 7.25
C THR A 54 2.85 41.81 8.03
N VAL A 55 1.75 41.13 8.34
CA VAL A 55 0.74 41.67 9.26
C VAL A 55 1.10 41.21 10.67
N THR A 56 1.48 42.14 11.53
CA THR A 56 1.76 41.86 12.95
C THR A 56 0.46 42.02 13.75
N PRO A 57 -0.17 40.94 14.23
CA PRO A 57 -1.37 41.06 15.06
C PRO A 57 -0.99 41.48 16.49
N CYS A 58 -1.86 42.23 17.15
CA CYS A 58 -1.65 42.67 18.53
C CYS A 58 -1.79 41.52 19.56
N SER A 59 -2.32 40.34 19.18
CA SER A 59 -2.19 39.06 19.89
C SER A 59 -2.74 37.90 19.02
N GLY A 60 -2.12 36.70 19.10
CA GLY A 60 -2.56 35.48 18.39
C GLY A 60 -1.64 34.99 17.25
N PRO A 61 -1.98 33.84 16.62
CA PRO A 61 -1.18 33.26 15.53
C PRO A 61 -1.12 34.19 14.30
N VAL A 62 0.05 34.20 13.64
CA VAL A 62 0.33 35.07 12.48
C VAL A 62 0.18 34.27 11.20
N THR A 63 -0.51 34.84 10.21
CA THR A 63 -0.50 34.35 8.82
C THR A 63 0.43 35.20 7.99
N VAL A 64 1.44 34.59 7.39
CA VAL A 64 2.33 35.26 6.40
C VAL A 64 1.82 34.90 5.01
N ILE A 65 1.47 35.90 4.21
CA ILE A 65 1.11 35.73 2.81
C ILE A 65 2.32 36.08 1.95
N VAL A 66 2.81 35.10 1.19
CA VAL A 66 3.88 35.31 0.20
C VAL A 66 3.26 35.27 -1.20
N GLU A 67 3.29 36.40 -1.89
CA GLU A 67 2.80 36.51 -3.26
C GLU A 67 3.97 36.36 -4.22
N THR A 68 3.95 35.30 -5.04
CA THR A 68 5.00 35.04 -6.02
C THR A 68 4.44 35.31 -7.42
N PRO A 69 5.11 36.13 -8.25
CA PRO A 69 4.62 36.45 -9.58
C PRO A 69 4.58 35.21 -10.47
N LEU A 70 3.44 34.98 -11.13
CA LEU A 70 3.34 34.02 -12.22
C LEU A 70 4.25 34.47 -13.36
N VAL A 71 5.29 33.69 -13.65
CA VAL A 71 6.10 33.90 -14.86
C VAL A 71 5.20 33.61 -16.06
N ALA A 72 4.60 34.66 -16.60
CA ALA A 72 3.83 34.60 -17.83
C ALA A 72 4.79 34.16 -18.95
N ALA A 73 4.67 32.90 -19.37
CA ALA A 73 5.40 32.36 -20.49
C ALA A 73 5.07 33.20 -21.72
N THR A 74 6.01 34.04 -22.12
CA THR A 74 5.92 34.82 -23.35
C THR A 74 5.86 33.81 -24.49
N CYS A 75 4.70 33.69 -25.13
CA CYS A 75 4.52 32.86 -26.32
C CYS A 75 5.26 33.50 -27.51
N ALA A 76 6.59 33.42 -27.49
CA ALA A 76 7.39 33.59 -28.68
C ALA A 76 7.40 32.25 -29.41
N SER A 77 6.88 32.24 -30.64
CA SER A 77 6.99 31.11 -31.55
C SER A 77 8.45 30.95 -31.98
N THR A 78 9.25 30.36 -31.13
CA THR A 78 10.55 29.77 -31.48
C THR A 78 10.36 28.27 -31.43
N THR A 79 10.66 27.60 -32.54
CA THR A 79 10.95 26.16 -32.60
C THR A 79 12.17 25.88 -31.73
N SER A 80 11.96 25.90 -30.41
CA SER A 80 12.91 25.50 -29.41
C SER A 80 12.71 24.01 -29.23
N SER A 81 13.62 23.23 -29.81
CA SER A 81 13.85 21.85 -29.40
C SER A 81 14.37 21.90 -27.96
N ARG A 82 13.46 22.14 -27.00
CA ARG A 82 13.75 22.01 -25.57
C ARG A 82 14.28 20.59 -25.42
N PRO A 83 15.55 20.40 -25.02
CA PRO A 83 16.04 19.07 -24.74
C PRO A 83 15.12 18.52 -23.66
N THR A 84 14.37 17.48 -24.00
CA THR A 84 13.64 16.69 -23.03
C THR A 84 14.71 16.19 -22.07
N ALA A 85 14.83 16.84 -20.92
CA ALA A 85 15.75 16.41 -19.89
C ALA A 85 15.32 14.99 -19.53
N THR A 86 16.13 14.00 -19.90
CA THR A 86 15.92 12.62 -19.47
C THR A 86 15.82 12.66 -17.95
N PRO A 87 14.68 12.26 -17.35
CA PRO A 87 14.52 12.33 -15.91
C PRO A 87 15.65 11.52 -15.26
N THR A 88 16.40 12.17 -14.37
CA THR A 88 17.46 11.51 -13.62
C THR A 88 16.82 10.43 -12.76
N LEU A 89 17.09 9.16 -13.10
CA LEU A 89 16.57 8.01 -12.37
C LEU A 89 17.30 7.87 -11.04
N THR A 90 16.61 8.14 -9.95
CA THR A 90 17.12 7.96 -8.59
C THR A 90 16.71 6.58 -8.06
N PRO A 91 17.61 5.80 -7.44
CA PRO A 91 17.24 4.55 -6.76
C PRO A 91 16.10 4.76 -5.75
N GLY A 92 15.09 3.89 -5.78
CA GLY A 92 13.87 4.01 -4.98
C GLY A 92 12.86 5.05 -5.52
N GLY A 93 13.21 5.81 -6.55
CA GLY A 93 12.37 6.84 -7.16
C GLY A 93 11.34 6.32 -8.17
N PRO A 94 10.58 7.22 -8.79
CA PRO A 94 9.58 6.87 -9.80
C PRO A 94 10.19 6.60 -11.19
N CYS A 95 9.38 6.04 -12.09
CA CYS A 95 9.67 5.89 -13.50
C CYS A 95 8.75 6.75 -14.36
N PRO A 96 9.20 7.18 -15.55
CA PRO A 96 8.30 7.66 -16.59
C PRO A 96 7.50 6.49 -17.19
N ILE A 97 6.23 6.72 -17.49
CA ILE A 97 5.34 5.76 -18.18
C ILE A 97 4.74 6.38 -19.45
N LYS A 98 4.24 5.54 -20.37
CA LYS A 98 3.56 5.94 -21.60
C LYS A 98 2.32 6.77 -21.27
N ALA A 99 2.15 7.90 -21.96
CA ALA A 99 1.08 8.86 -21.66
C ALA A 99 -0.33 8.29 -21.89
N GLU A 100 -0.45 7.35 -22.81
CA GLU A 100 -1.68 6.66 -23.18
C GLU A 100 -2.00 5.47 -22.26
N CYS A 101 -1.13 5.14 -21.30
CA CYS A 101 -1.37 3.97 -20.46
C CYS A 101 -2.47 4.22 -19.43
N GLY A 102 -3.48 3.35 -19.43
CA GLY A 102 -4.55 3.37 -18.43
C GLY A 102 -4.18 2.62 -17.15
N ALA A 103 -4.84 2.97 -16.05
CA ALA A 103 -4.74 2.26 -14.77
C ALA A 103 -5.48 0.91 -14.83
N ALA A 104 -4.91 -0.05 -15.56
CA ALA A 104 -5.54 -1.35 -15.83
C ALA A 104 -5.29 -2.42 -14.75
N GLY A 105 -4.42 -2.16 -13.77
CA GLY A 105 -4.01 -3.13 -12.76
C GLY A 105 -2.52 -3.37 -12.72
N LEU A 106 -2.08 -4.11 -11.69
CA LEU A 106 -0.75 -4.73 -11.66
C LEU A 106 -0.77 -6.00 -12.50
N ASN A 107 0.34 -6.32 -13.16
CA ASN A 107 0.60 -7.67 -13.63
C ASN A 107 0.64 -8.61 -12.44
N ILE A 108 0.03 -9.77 -12.57
CA ILE A 108 0.16 -10.88 -11.62
C ILE A 108 0.58 -12.13 -12.38
N ASP A 109 1.73 -12.67 -12.00
CA ASP A 109 2.32 -13.86 -12.61
C ASP A 109 2.40 -15.00 -11.59
N TYR A 110 1.93 -16.18 -11.97
CA TYR A 110 1.99 -17.40 -11.18
C TYR A 110 3.18 -18.25 -11.61
N TYR A 111 4.06 -18.59 -10.67
CA TYR A 111 5.20 -19.48 -10.87
C TYR A 111 5.07 -20.76 -10.06
N ALA A 112 5.61 -21.85 -10.60
CA ALA A 112 5.78 -23.10 -9.88
C ALA A 112 6.72 -22.87 -8.68
N ASN A 113 6.21 -23.13 -7.48
CA ASN A 113 7.03 -23.23 -6.26
C ASN A 113 7.12 -24.70 -5.87
N SER A 114 8.27 -25.19 -5.43
CA SER A 114 8.34 -26.55 -4.89
C SER A 114 7.66 -26.63 -3.52
N PHE A 115 7.10 -27.78 -3.17
CA PHE A 115 6.64 -28.04 -1.80
C PHE A 115 7.82 -27.91 -0.83
N GLY A 116 7.77 -26.97 0.12
CA GLY A 116 8.89 -26.56 0.97
C GLY A 116 9.88 -25.56 0.33
N GLY A 117 9.49 -24.91 -0.77
CA GLY A 117 10.30 -24.00 -1.58
C GLY A 117 10.48 -22.59 -1.00
N TYR A 118 10.04 -21.56 -1.71
CA TYR A 118 10.17 -20.15 -1.30
C TYR A 118 9.61 -19.90 0.12
N GLU A 119 10.29 -19.04 0.88
CA GLU A 119 10.27 -18.80 2.35
C GLU A 119 11.16 -19.77 3.14
N ARG A 120 11.17 -21.07 2.78
CA ARG A 120 11.89 -22.09 3.55
C ARG A 120 13.27 -22.44 3.00
N SER A 121 13.37 -22.69 1.70
CA SER A 121 14.60 -23.19 1.04
C SER A 121 15.02 -22.37 -0.19
N LYS A 122 14.17 -21.45 -0.65
CA LYS A 122 14.44 -20.58 -1.80
C LYS A 122 14.31 -19.09 -1.44
N PRO A 123 15.09 -18.18 -2.05
CA PRO A 123 14.91 -16.74 -1.88
C PRO A 123 13.71 -16.23 -2.71
N SER A 124 13.21 -15.01 -2.43
CA SER A 124 12.09 -14.42 -3.18
C SER A 124 12.36 -14.19 -4.67
N SER A 125 13.62 -14.14 -5.10
CA SER A 125 13.99 -14.00 -6.50
C SER A 125 14.23 -15.33 -7.23
N TYR A 126 13.90 -16.48 -6.61
CA TYR A 126 14.24 -17.79 -7.20
C TYR A 126 13.68 -17.99 -8.61
N TYR A 127 12.47 -17.48 -8.88
CA TYR A 127 11.84 -17.58 -10.21
C TYR A 127 12.66 -16.88 -11.30
N LEU A 128 13.43 -15.84 -10.95
CA LEU A 128 14.36 -15.18 -11.85
C LEU A 128 15.65 -15.99 -12.01
N THR A 129 16.23 -16.45 -10.90
CA THR A 129 17.53 -17.16 -10.92
C THR A 129 17.43 -18.56 -11.53
N GLU A 130 16.27 -19.21 -11.42
CA GLU A 130 15.97 -20.50 -12.03
C GLU A 130 15.42 -20.36 -13.46
N GLY A 131 15.23 -19.13 -13.97
CA GLY A 131 14.75 -18.87 -15.33
C GLY A 131 13.33 -19.41 -15.58
N LEU A 132 12.46 -19.36 -14.57
CA LEU A 132 11.10 -19.87 -14.68
C LEU A 132 10.26 -18.95 -15.57
N SER A 133 9.35 -19.55 -16.34
CA SER A 133 8.28 -18.83 -17.02
C SER A 133 7.00 -18.86 -16.18
N PRO A 134 6.17 -17.80 -16.19
CA PRO A 134 4.87 -17.84 -15.57
C PRO A 134 4.03 -19.01 -16.12
N LEU A 135 3.41 -19.78 -15.24
CA LEU A 135 2.41 -20.78 -15.60
C LEU A 135 1.11 -20.11 -16.06
N ARG A 136 0.78 -18.96 -15.45
CA ARG A 136 -0.37 -18.10 -15.77
C ARG A 136 -0.02 -16.65 -15.47
N SER A 137 -0.62 -15.74 -16.22
CA SER A 137 -0.50 -14.30 -16.03
C SER A 137 -1.86 -13.64 -16.17
N SER A 138 -2.09 -12.54 -15.46
CA SER A 138 -3.30 -11.73 -15.54
C SER A 138 -3.01 -10.28 -15.13
N LEU A 139 -4.06 -9.45 -15.08
CA LEU A 139 -4.04 -8.13 -14.44
C LEU A 139 -4.95 -8.15 -13.22
N THR A 140 -4.58 -7.39 -12.18
CA THR A 140 -5.41 -7.26 -10.97
C THR A 140 -5.26 -5.88 -10.34
N ASN A 141 -6.37 -5.38 -9.80
CA ASN A 141 -6.38 -4.19 -8.94
C ASN A 141 -6.39 -4.55 -7.45
N VAL A 142 -6.39 -5.84 -7.11
CA VAL A 142 -6.52 -6.35 -5.75
C VAL A 142 -5.27 -7.13 -5.36
N THR A 143 -4.80 -6.89 -4.14
CA THR A 143 -3.65 -7.56 -3.52
C THR A 143 -4.03 -8.19 -2.18
N PHE A 144 -5.19 -8.84 -2.16
CA PHE A 144 -5.73 -9.51 -1.00
C PHE A 144 -6.46 -10.79 -1.37
N PHE A 145 -6.16 -11.88 -0.67
CA PHE A 145 -7.05 -13.03 -0.61
C PHE A 145 -7.07 -13.57 0.83
N PRO A 146 -8.24 -14.03 1.31
CA PRO A 146 -8.41 -14.39 2.71
C PRO A 146 -7.56 -15.61 3.09
N TRP A 147 -7.46 -15.91 4.37
CA TRP A 147 -6.86 -17.17 4.80
C TRP A 147 -7.79 -18.33 4.46
N ASN A 148 -7.29 -19.41 3.85
CA ASN A 148 -8.08 -20.62 3.55
C ASN A 148 -7.94 -21.73 4.60
N PHE A 149 -7.66 -21.35 5.86
CA PHE A 149 -7.59 -22.31 6.96
C PHE A 149 -8.93 -23.05 7.12
N GLY A 150 -8.89 -24.37 7.22
CA GLY A 150 -10.08 -25.22 7.33
C GLY A 150 -10.73 -25.60 6.00
N GLU A 151 -10.21 -25.10 4.87
CA GLU A 151 -10.61 -25.53 3.52
C GLU A 151 -9.80 -26.75 3.04
N TYR A 152 -9.27 -27.55 3.97
CA TYR A 152 -8.57 -28.79 3.61
C TYR A 152 -9.54 -29.69 2.85
N PRO A 153 -9.20 -30.10 1.62
CA PRO A 153 -10.12 -30.84 0.77
C PRO A 153 -10.28 -32.27 1.31
N PRO A 154 -11.43 -32.65 1.88
CA PRO A 154 -11.58 -33.93 2.59
C PRO A 154 -11.54 -35.13 1.64
N ASN A 155 -11.78 -34.91 0.34
CA ASN A 155 -11.92 -35.95 -0.68
C ASN A 155 -10.72 -36.05 -1.63
N LEU A 156 -9.66 -35.27 -1.41
CA LEU A 156 -8.46 -35.35 -2.25
C LEU A 156 -7.41 -36.30 -1.66
N PRO A 157 -6.73 -37.11 -2.49
CA PRO A 157 -5.66 -37.97 -2.03
C PRO A 157 -4.54 -37.15 -1.37
N GLN A 158 -4.15 -37.56 -0.17
CA GLN A 158 -2.97 -37.02 0.50
C GLN A 158 -1.74 -37.82 0.08
N VAL A 159 -0.70 -37.11 -0.33
CA VAL A 159 0.63 -37.65 -0.58
C VAL A 159 1.63 -36.88 0.27
N ASN A 160 2.77 -37.49 0.56
CA ASN A 160 3.83 -36.85 1.33
C ASN A 160 5.10 -36.79 0.48
N PRO A 161 5.19 -35.84 -0.46
CA PRO A 161 6.31 -35.77 -1.40
C PRO A 161 7.62 -35.41 -0.70
N ASN A 162 7.54 -34.78 0.48
CA ASN A 162 8.69 -34.49 1.31
C ASN A 162 8.34 -34.63 2.81
N PRO A 163 8.64 -35.79 3.42
CA PRO A 163 8.33 -36.05 4.83
C PRO A 163 8.93 -35.07 5.83
N SER A 164 10.01 -34.37 5.48
CA SER A 164 10.63 -33.36 6.35
C SER A 164 9.78 -32.10 6.54
N ILE A 165 8.71 -31.93 5.74
CA ILE A 165 7.87 -30.75 5.77
C ILE A 165 6.83 -30.80 6.89
N GLY A 166 6.38 -32.00 7.27
CA GLY A 166 5.37 -32.18 8.31
C GLY A 166 3.94 -31.82 7.88
N PHE A 167 3.73 -31.46 6.61
CA PHE A 167 2.42 -31.22 6.01
C PHE A 167 2.19 -32.19 4.84
N PRO A 168 0.97 -32.73 4.67
CA PRO A 168 0.63 -33.48 3.47
C PRO A 168 0.46 -32.53 2.28
N TYR A 169 0.58 -33.10 1.08
CA TYR A 169 0.22 -32.48 -0.18
C TYR A 169 -1.09 -33.14 -0.66
N TRP A 170 -2.10 -32.33 -0.97
CA TRP A 170 -3.38 -32.80 -1.48
C TRP A 170 -3.40 -32.73 -3.01
N ALA A 171 -3.34 -33.90 -3.65
CA ALA A 171 -3.25 -33.99 -5.10
C ALA A 171 -4.50 -33.40 -5.78
N GLY A 172 -4.28 -32.42 -6.65
CA GLY A 172 -5.35 -31.71 -7.37
C GLY A 172 -6.02 -30.58 -6.58
N TRP A 173 -5.49 -30.22 -5.41
CA TRP A 173 -6.05 -29.09 -4.65
C TRP A 173 -5.67 -27.77 -5.32
N THR A 174 -6.68 -27.03 -5.76
CA THR A 174 -6.50 -25.73 -6.40
C THR A 174 -7.23 -24.64 -5.66
N ARG A 175 -6.77 -23.39 -5.84
CA ARG A 175 -7.40 -22.21 -5.26
C ARG A 175 -7.39 -21.06 -6.25
N GLU A 176 -8.50 -20.33 -6.32
CA GLU A 176 -8.55 -19.06 -7.03
C GLU A 176 -7.94 -17.93 -6.18
N THR A 177 -7.15 -17.08 -6.84
CA THR A 177 -6.46 -15.93 -6.24
C THR A 177 -6.76 -14.66 -7.06
N ASN A 178 -6.00 -13.59 -6.84
CA ASN A 178 -6.22 -12.31 -7.51
C ASN A 178 -6.13 -12.43 -9.04
N GLY A 179 -6.90 -11.60 -9.75
CA GLY A 179 -6.92 -11.61 -11.22
C GLY A 179 -7.49 -12.90 -11.85
N GLY A 180 -8.21 -13.72 -11.08
CA GLY A 180 -8.80 -14.99 -11.53
C GLY A 180 -7.76 -16.10 -11.74
N ILE A 181 -6.55 -15.96 -11.19
CA ILE A 181 -5.51 -16.97 -11.30
C ILE A 181 -5.83 -18.14 -10.37
N VAL A 182 -5.99 -19.32 -10.95
CA VAL A 182 -6.09 -20.59 -10.21
C VAL A 182 -4.69 -21.18 -10.03
N VAL A 183 -4.29 -21.39 -8.78
CA VAL A 183 -2.99 -21.94 -8.38
C VAL A 183 -3.13 -23.35 -7.79
N ASP A 184 -2.03 -24.10 -7.76
CA ASP A 184 -1.88 -25.24 -6.85
C ASP A 184 -1.90 -24.71 -5.41
N ALA A 185 -2.95 -25.05 -4.66
CA ALA A 185 -3.18 -24.53 -3.31
C ALA A 185 -2.18 -25.08 -2.28
N ASN A 186 -1.45 -26.13 -2.62
CA ASN A 186 -0.40 -26.68 -1.75
C ASN A 186 0.85 -25.79 -1.74
N ASN A 187 1.24 -25.24 -2.89
CA ASN A 187 2.48 -24.47 -3.03
C ASN A 187 2.48 -23.65 -4.32
N PHE A 188 2.78 -22.37 -4.19
CA PHE A 188 2.80 -21.45 -5.33
C PHE A 188 3.66 -20.22 -5.05
N THR A 189 3.92 -19.45 -6.10
CA THR A 189 4.45 -18.10 -5.98
C THR A 189 3.66 -17.18 -6.90
N LEU A 190 3.19 -16.05 -6.36
CA LEU A 190 2.56 -14.98 -7.12
C LEU A 190 3.46 -13.76 -7.10
N VAL A 191 3.77 -13.22 -8.28
CA VAL A 191 4.53 -11.99 -8.42
C VAL A 191 3.61 -10.92 -8.95
N TYR A 192 3.34 -9.90 -8.13
CA TYR A 192 2.63 -8.70 -8.55
C TYR A 192 3.66 -7.68 -9.00
N SER A 193 3.51 -7.11 -10.19
CA SER A 193 4.44 -6.09 -10.69
C SER A 193 3.74 -5.01 -11.51
N GLY A 194 4.25 -3.79 -11.45
CA GLY A 194 3.71 -2.65 -12.16
C GLY A 194 4.07 -1.34 -11.48
N PHE A 195 3.28 -0.31 -11.69
CA PHE A 195 3.48 1.00 -11.08
C PHE A 195 2.31 1.39 -10.19
N TYR A 196 2.61 2.02 -9.06
CA TYR A 196 1.64 2.73 -8.24
C TYR A 196 1.78 4.23 -8.48
N ARG A 197 0.70 4.91 -8.86
CA ARG A 197 0.63 6.37 -8.98
C ARG A 197 0.22 6.96 -7.64
N ALA A 198 1.09 7.76 -7.04
CA ALA A 198 0.80 8.39 -5.76
C ALA A 198 -0.26 9.50 -5.92
N PRO A 199 -1.44 9.44 -5.27
CA PRO A 199 -2.47 10.47 -5.40
C PRO A 199 -2.14 11.76 -4.63
N ALA A 200 -1.18 11.72 -3.70
CA ALA A 200 -0.72 12.86 -2.91
C ALA A 200 0.79 12.75 -2.63
N THR A 201 1.42 13.88 -2.31
CA THR A 201 2.82 13.91 -1.86
C THR A 201 2.89 13.66 -0.35
N GLY A 202 3.84 12.84 0.10
CA GLY A 202 4.16 12.65 1.51
C GLY A 202 4.63 11.24 1.85
N THR A 203 4.63 10.92 3.15
CA THR A 203 5.00 9.61 3.67
C THR A 203 3.85 8.62 3.51
N TYR A 204 4.10 7.56 2.74
CA TYR A 204 3.22 6.40 2.63
C TYR A 204 3.76 5.27 3.49
N GLN A 205 2.85 4.42 3.99
CA GLN A 205 3.22 3.19 4.66
C GLN A 205 2.82 1.99 3.81
N LEU A 206 3.81 1.21 3.40
CA LEU A 206 3.63 -0.06 2.71
C LEU A 206 3.57 -1.16 3.74
N CYS A 207 2.46 -1.90 3.80
CA CYS A 207 2.29 -2.98 4.76
C CYS A 207 1.96 -4.30 4.06
N ALA A 208 2.44 -5.39 4.64
CA ALA A 208 2.08 -6.74 4.20
C ALA A 208 1.85 -7.69 5.38
N SER A 209 0.96 -8.65 5.15
CA SER A 209 0.88 -9.91 5.88
C SER A 209 0.64 -11.05 4.89
N ALA A 210 1.20 -12.22 5.19
CA ALA A 210 1.07 -13.38 4.32
C ALA A 210 1.20 -14.69 5.10
N ASP A 211 0.61 -15.73 4.52
CA ASP A 211 0.88 -17.12 4.83
C ASP A 211 1.27 -17.78 3.49
N ASN A 212 2.54 -18.12 3.23
CA ASN A 212 3.66 -18.15 4.18
C ASN A 212 4.58 -16.90 4.19
N GLU A 213 4.81 -16.20 3.08
CA GLU A 213 5.62 -14.96 3.08
C GLU A 213 5.22 -14.01 1.96
N ASN A 214 5.39 -12.71 2.19
CA ASN A 214 5.41 -11.71 1.13
C ASN A 214 6.61 -10.78 1.25
N ASP A 215 7.38 -10.67 0.17
CA ASP A 215 8.50 -9.76 0.03
C ASP A 215 8.13 -8.57 -0.87
N ILE A 216 8.23 -7.36 -0.31
CA ILE A 216 7.96 -6.10 -1.02
C ILE A 216 9.26 -5.51 -1.56
N PHE A 217 9.26 -5.19 -2.84
CA PHE A 217 10.27 -4.37 -3.50
C PHE A 217 9.60 -3.12 -4.05
N PHE A 218 10.26 -1.96 -3.91
CA PHE A 218 9.64 -0.68 -4.23
C PHE A 218 10.63 0.31 -4.84
N GLY A 219 10.17 1.00 -5.88
CA GLY A 219 10.92 2.05 -6.55
C GLY A 219 11.96 1.56 -7.55
N GLN A 220 12.45 2.52 -8.33
CA GLN A 220 13.44 2.32 -9.38
C GLN A 220 14.68 1.60 -8.86
N GLY A 221 15.08 0.52 -9.55
CA GLY A 221 16.29 -0.25 -9.23
C GLY A 221 16.16 -1.18 -8.01
N ASN A 222 15.01 -1.21 -7.32
CA ASN A 222 14.71 -2.20 -6.29
C ASN A 222 13.58 -3.15 -6.71
N ALA A 223 12.43 -2.61 -7.13
CA ALA A 223 11.35 -3.41 -7.70
C ALA A 223 11.74 -3.95 -9.08
N PHE A 224 12.03 -3.04 -10.01
CA PHE A 224 12.59 -3.28 -11.33
C PHE A 224 13.20 -1.98 -11.86
N SER A 225 13.93 -2.07 -12.96
CA SER A 225 14.61 -0.95 -13.60
C SER A 225 13.70 -0.21 -14.59
N CYS A 226 13.64 1.13 -14.53
CA CYS A 226 12.96 2.00 -15.48
C CYS A 226 13.66 2.06 -16.85
N LEU A 227 14.83 1.43 -17.00
CA LEU A 227 15.58 1.42 -18.26
C LEU A 227 15.27 0.19 -19.12
N ASP A 228 14.79 -0.89 -18.52
CA ASP A 228 14.59 -2.17 -19.23
C ASP A 228 13.39 -2.98 -18.71
N GLY A 229 12.70 -2.49 -17.68
CA GLY A 229 11.55 -3.15 -17.05
C GLY A 229 11.90 -4.40 -16.28
N LYS A 230 13.19 -4.69 -16.07
CA LYS A 230 13.62 -5.97 -15.50
C LYS A 230 13.85 -5.88 -14.00
N PRO A 231 13.37 -6.86 -13.22
CA PRO A 231 13.74 -6.99 -11.82
C PRO A 231 15.20 -7.43 -11.70
N ILE A 232 15.88 -6.98 -10.64
CA ILE A 232 17.24 -7.40 -10.31
C ILE A 232 17.17 -8.61 -9.38
N SER A 233 17.71 -9.75 -9.82
CA SER A 233 17.63 -11.02 -9.05
C SER A 233 18.32 -10.97 -7.68
N LYS A 234 19.27 -10.04 -7.49
CA LYS A 234 19.97 -9.82 -6.21
C LYS A 234 19.39 -8.69 -5.35
N ALA A 235 18.32 -8.03 -5.82
CA ALA A 235 17.67 -6.99 -5.03
C ALA A 235 17.26 -7.55 -3.66
N GLN A 236 17.49 -6.78 -2.61
CA GLN A 236 16.94 -7.09 -1.29
C GLN A 236 15.54 -6.48 -1.19
N PRO A 237 14.57 -7.21 -0.63
CA PRO A 237 13.25 -6.65 -0.40
C PRO A 237 13.35 -5.48 0.58
N LEU A 238 12.57 -4.45 0.33
CA LEU A 238 12.40 -3.33 1.24
C LEU A 238 11.69 -3.77 2.53
N LEU A 239 10.78 -4.74 2.42
CA LEU A 239 10.07 -5.34 3.55
C LEU A 239 9.89 -6.84 3.31
N LYS A 240 10.19 -7.64 4.33
CA LYS A 240 9.77 -9.05 4.40
C LYS A 240 8.64 -9.21 5.39
N ALA A 241 7.60 -9.92 5.01
CA ALA A 241 6.47 -10.27 5.86
C ALA A 241 6.28 -11.79 5.88
N PRO A 242 7.14 -12.54 6.60
CA PRO A 242 6.94 -13.97 6.79
C PRO A 242 5.76 -14.22 7.74
N PHE A 243 5.20 -15.41 7.66
CA PHE A 243 4.15 -15.88 8.55
C PHE A 243 4.68 -15.95 9.98
N GLY A 244 4.07 -15.18 10.86
CA GLY A 244 4.13 -15.38 12.30
C GLY A 244 2.82 -16.01 12.78
N HIS A 245 2.83 -16.67 13.94
CA HIS A 245 1.65 -17.31 14.54
C HIS A 245 0.39 -16.42 14.65
N SER A 246 0.52 -15.09 14.52
CA SER A 246 -0.53 -14.08 14.60
C SER A 246 -0.87 -13.34 13.29
N MET A 247 -0.35 -13.76 12.13
CA MET A 247 -0.54 -13.03 10.85
C MET A 247 -0.16 -11.54 10.97
N ASP A 248 0.92 -11.26 11.69
CA ASP A 248 1.38 -9.90 11.98
C ASP A 248 1.54 -9.08 10.70
N ILE A 249 1.01 -7.87 10.74
CA ILE A 249 1.21 -6.89 9.68
C ILE A 249 2.58 -6.25 9.90
N LYS A 250 3.47 -6.40 8.92
CA LYS A 250 4.75 -5.69 8.88
C LYS A 250 4.60 -4.49 7.96
N CYS A 251 5.27 -3.40 8.29
CA CYS A 251 5.15 -2.15 7.55
C CYS A 251 6.50 -1.47 7.38
N THR A 252 6.64 -0.68 6.32
CA THR A 252 7.78 0.21 6.06
C THR A 252 7.28 1.53 5.47
N ASN A 253 8.02 2.61 5.65
CA ASN A 253 7.65 3.93 5.15
C ASN A 253 8.44 4.26 3.87
N VAL A 254 7.79 4.95 2.94
CA VAL A 254 8.41 5.49 1.73
C VAL A 254 7.88 6.90 1.46
N GLU A 255 8.73 7.77 0.94
CA GLU A 255 8.32 9.10 0.48
C GLU A 255 7.91 9.03 -0.98
N MET A 256 6.72 9.54 -1.29
CA MET A 256 6.25 9.64 -2.67
C MET A 256 5.83 11.07 -3.01
N ILE A 257 5.96 11.42 -4.28
CA ILE A 257 5.53 12.68 -4.87
C ILE A 257 4.26 12.40 -5.66
N GLN A 258 3.27 13.27 -5.50
CA GLN A 258 2.00 13.20 -6.21
C GLN A 258 2.20 13.05 -7.73
N ASP A 259 1.36 12.21 -8.33
CA ASP A 259 1.29 11.91 -9.76
C ASP A 259 2.55 11.28 -10.38
N GLN A 260 3.50 10.85 -9.55
CA GLN A 260 4.63 10.05 -9.98
C GLN A 260 4.32 8.54 -9.90
N PHE A 261 4.93 7.76 -10.79
CA PHE A 261 4.67 6.33 -10.97
C PHE A 261 5.81 5.50 -10.38
N TYR A 262 5.56 4.87 -9.25
CA TYR A 262 6.57 4.12 -8.52
C TYR A 262 6.50 2.64 -8.86
N PRO A 263 7.61 2.01 -9.31
CA PRO A 263 7.70 0.57 -9.42
C PRO A 263 7.30 -0.15 -8.14
N VAL A 264 6.42 -1.14 -8.25
CA VAL A 264 6.04 -2.03 -7.16
C VAL A 264 6.27 -3.45 -7.63
N ARG A 265 6.91 -4.26 -6.79
CA ARG A 265 6.98 -5.71 -6.99
C ARG A 265 6.75 -6.43 -5.66
N ASN A 266 5.67 -7.20 -5.57
CA ASN A 266 5.39 -8.06 -4.42
C ASN A 266 5.61 -9.51 -4.83
N VAL A 267 6.36 -10.26 -4.03
CA VAL A 267 6.55 -11.70 -4.23
C VAL A 267 5.88 -12.43 -3.07
N MET A 268 4.71 -13.00 -3.32
CA MET A 268 3.99 -13.83 -2.36
C MET A 268 4.36 -15.30 -2.57
N GLY A 269 4.76 -15.98 -1.50
CA GLY A 269 5.14 -17.38 -1.48
C GLY A 269 4.26 -18.22 -0.57
N ASN A 270 3.89 -19.40 -1.06
CA ASN A 270 3.32 -20.47 -0.27
C ASN A 270 4.13 -21.75 -0.49
N TRP A 271 4.72 -22.33 0.55
CA TRP A 271 5.51 -23.56 0.47
C TRP A 271 4.77 -24.81 0.93
N ALA A 272 3.72 -24.66 1.74
CA ALA A 272 2.74 -25.70 2.05
C ALA A 272 1.40 -25.02 2.37
N ALA A 273 0.32 -25.79 2.47
CA ALA A 273 -0.95 -25.32 3.01
C ALA A 273 -0.80 -24.49 4.31
N PRO A 274 -1.86 -23.82 4.79
CA PRO A 274 -2.78 -22.93 4.08
C PRO A 274 -2.07 -21.65 3.61
N SER A 275 -2.79 -20.77 2.89
CA SER A 275 -2.25 -19.51 2.38
C SER A 275 -3.16 -18.32 2.64
N ALA A 276 -2.54 -17.15 2.75
CA ALA A 276 -3.21 -15.86 2.90
C ALA A 276 -2.30 -14.77 2.34
N PHE A 277 -2.88 -13.66 1.89
CA PHE A 277 -2.10 -12.53 1.39
C PHE A 277 -2.87 -11.24 1.61
N ASN A 278 -2.16 -10.23 2.11
CA ASN A 278 -2.66 -8.87 2.16
C ASN A 278 -1.48 -7.91 2.00
N PHE A 279 -1.41 -7.22 0.87
CA PHE A 279 -0.55 -6.05 0.70
C PHE A 279 -1.42 -4.79 0.67
N THR A 280 -1.05 -3.78 1.45
CA THR A 280 -1.78 -2.52 1.55
C THR A 280 -0.85 -1.33 1.47
N ILE A 281 -1.37 -0.22 0.94
CA ILE A 281 -0.71 1.08 0.96
C ILE A 281 -1.58 2.03 1.78
N GLN A 282 -1.00 2.60 2.83
CA GLN A 282 -1.61 3.70 3.59
C GLN A 282 -1.09 5.03 3.01
N GLN A 283 -2.00 5.86 2.56
CA GLN A 283 -1.70 7.18 2.01
C GLN A 283 -1.48 8.21 3.13
N PRO A 284 -0.75 9.32 2.87
CA PRO A 284 -0.58 10.40 3.83
C PRO A 284 -1.93 10.89 4.36
N GLY A 285 -2.06 11.02 5.68
CA GLY A 285 -3.29 11.52 6.32
C GLY A 285 -4.47 10.53 6.36
N VAL A 286 -4.30 9.30 5.89
CA VAL A 286 -5.31 8.24 6.02
C VAL A 286 -5.04 7.41 7.27
N ASP A 287 -6.07 7.13 8.07
CA ASP A 287 -5.94 6.26 9.25
C ASP A 287 -5.50 4.86 8.87
N PHE A 288 -4.69 4.22 9.74
CA PHE A 288 -4.17 2.88 9.51
C PHE A 288 -5.27 1.87 9.22
N ALA A 289 -6.42 1.94 9.90
CA ALA A 289 -7.56 1.05 9.70
C ALA A 289 -8.20 1.14 8.29
N ASN A 290 -7.96 2.25 7.59
CA ASN A 290 -8.54 2.56 6.27
C ASN A 290 -7.55 2.37 5.12
N ARG A 291 -6.39 1.73 5.37
CA ARG A 291 -5.43 1.36 4.32
C ARG A 291 -6.09 0.43 3.30
N LYS A 292 -5.72 0.59 2.02
CA LYS A 292 -6.35 -0.12 0.90
C LYS A 292 -5.47 -1.23 0.35
N ASN A 293 -6.09 -2.32 -0.07
CA ASN A 293 -5.52 -3.41 -0.88
C ASN A 293 -6.24 -3.54 -2.24
N ALA A 294 -7.10 -2.58 -2.55
CA ALA A 294 -7.77 -2.41 -3.83
C ALA A 294 -7.35 -1.05 -4.39
N PHE A 295 -6.73 -1.07 -5.57
CA PHE A 295 -6.00 0.05 -6.16
C PHE A 295 -6.57 0.46 -7.53
N ALA A 296 -7.86 0.24 -7.77
CA ALA A 296 -8.48 0.64 -9.02
C ALA A 296 -8.25 2.13 -9.31
N GLY A 297 -7.68 2.45 -10.48
CA GLY A 297 -7.31 3.82 -10.86
C GLY A 297 -5.92 4.28 -10.37
N GLU A 298 -5.29 3.54 -9.46
CA GLU A 298 -4.01 3.90 -8.83
C GLU A 298 -2.84 3.04 -9.31
N VAL A 299 -3.09 1.87 -9.91
CA VAL A 299 -2.04 0.97 -10.40
C VAL A 299 -2.06 0.76 -11.92
N TYR A 300 -0.86 0.65 -12.48
CA TYR A 300 -0.61 0.59 -13.92
C TYR A 300 0.24 -0.65 -14.23
N PRO A 301 -0.02 -1.35 -15.34
CA PRO A 301 0.76 -2.51 -15.74
C PRO A 301 2.24 -2.18 -15.95
N LEU A 302 3.10 -3.19 -15.84
CA LEU A 302 4.54 -3.11 -16.08
C LEU A 302 4.86 -2.63 -17.50
N ASP A 303 4.09 -3.04 -18.51
CA ASP A 303 4.29 -2.63 -19.90
C ASP A 303 4.00 -1.14 -20.16
N CYS A 304 3.47 -0.41 -19.18
CA CYS A 304 3.34 1.04 -19.23
C CYS A 304 4.68 1.77 -19.19
N GLY A 305 5.78 1.15 -18.73
CA GLY A 305 7.08 1.83 -18.65
C GLY A 305 7.61 2.33 -19.99
N LEU A 306 8.32 3.46 -19.97
CA LEU A 306 9.05 4.04 -21.12
C LEU A 306 10.50 3.55 -21.19
N TYR A 307 10.69 2.23 -21.09
CA TYR A 307 11.99 1.55 -21.11
C TYR A 307 12.78 1.87 -22.38
#